data_AF-A0A4U3ET04-F1
#
_entry.id   AF-A0A4U3ET04-F1
#
_cell.length_a   1.000
_cell.length_b   1.000
_cell.length_c   1.000
_cell.angle_alpha   90.00
_cell.angle_beta   90.00
_cell.angle_gamma   90.00
#
_symmetry.space_group_name_H-M   'P 1'
#
loop_
_entity.id
_entity.type
_entity.pdbx_description
1 polymer ?
#
loop_
_entity_poly.entity_id
_entity_poly.type
_entity_poly.pdbx_seq_one_letter_code
_entity_poly.pdbx_strand_id
1 'polypeptide(L)'
;MFKSTISSKGQVTIPKEIRDHLNLIEGDTVGFQYDPEGKVYLDKQIIFRDCPVCFGSGKIDTDNKACYMCDEKKVIPNNIFAFKLIHEVQWRKYRISYTLIHHATDSNKEVYQLSIPVFSLRSDLYGSDSLAAGNDYIQMKLIQEYAPRRVQDPEQYAIPSDIVLAEITSLLTESSSKREVTSWFRA
;
A
#
# COMPACT_ATOMS: atom_id res chain seq x y z
N MET A 1 13.65 -6.25 -31.09
CA MET A 1 14.43 -6.99 -30.08
C MET A 1 15.11 -5.97 -29.19
N PHE A 2 14.73 -5.90 -27.92
CA PHE A 2 15.35 -5.01 -26.95
C PHE A 2 16.56 -5.69 -26.32
N LYS A 3 17.60 -4.93 -25.97
CA LYS A 3 18.84 -5.45 -25.35
C LYS A 3 19.21 -4.56 -24.17
N SER A 4 19.69 -5.18 -23.10
CA SER A 4 20.21 -4.50 -21.91
C SER A 4 21.51 -5.17 -21.48
N THR A 5 22.45 -4.38 -20.96
CA THR A 5 23.72 -4.88 -20.44
C THR A 5 23.61 -5.09 -18.93
N ILE A 6 24.18 -6.19 -18.43
CA ILE A 6 24.29 -6.44 -17.00
C ILE A 6 25.31 -5.44 -16.42
N SER A 7 24.88 -4.64 -15.44
CA SER A 7 25.78 -3.73 -14.72
C SER A 7 26.80 -4.48 -13.88
N SER A 8 27.82 -3.79 -13.37
CA SER A 8 28.82 -4.37 -12.45
C SER A 8 28.23 -4.95 -11.16
N LYS A 9 27.00 -4.53 -10.81
CA LYS A 9 26.24 -5.03 -9.65
C LYS A 9 25.29 -6.18 -10.00
N GLY A 10 25.35 -6.73 -11.22
CA GLY A 10 24.46 -7.80 -11.66
C GLY A 10 23.04 -7.34 -12.02
N GLN A 11 22.76 -6.03 -12.05
CA GLN A 11 21.43 -5.50 -12.36
C GLN A 11 21.24 -5.36 -13.88
N VAL A 12 20.05 -5.71 -14.38
CA VAL A 12 19.62 -5.47 -15.77
C VAL A 12 18.51 -4.44 -15.79
N THR A 13 18.68 -3.39 -16.59
CA THR A 13 17.63 -2.40 -16.80
C THR A 13 16.54 -2.96 -17.69
N ILE A 14 15.29 -2.92 -17.25
CA ILE A 14 14.14 -3.27 -18.10
C ILE A 14 13.87 -2.08 -19.05
N PRO A 15 13.96 -2.27 -20.37
CA PRO A 15 13.65 -1.23 -21.37
C PRO A 15 12.28 -0.60 -21.14
N LYS A 16 12.13 0.69 -21.45
CA LYS A 16 10.90 1.44 -21.19
C LYS A 16 9.69 0.78 -21.85
N GLU A 17 9.84 0.34 -23.08
CA GLU A 17 8.78 -0.30 -23.87
C GLU A 17 8.29 -1.61 -23.22
N ILE A 18 9.20 -2.38 -22.62
CA ILE A 18 8.83 -3.61 -21.88
C ILE A 18 8.15 -3.23 -20.56
N ARG A 19 8.63 -2.20 -19.85
CA ARG A 19 7.98 -1.71 -18.63
C ARG A 19 6.57 -1.23 -18.90
N ASP A 20 6.38 -0.41 -19.93
CA ASP A 20 5.09 0.13 -20.32
C ASP A 20 4.14 -1.03 -20.74
N HIS A 21 4.63 -2.00 -21.50
CA HIS A 21 3.86 -3.17 -21.92
C HIS A 21 3.41 -4.06 -20.74
N LEU A 22 4.29 -4.29 -19.77
CA LEU A 22 4.00 -5.07 -18.56
C LEU A 22 3.34 -4.22 -17.46
N ASN A 23 3.09 -2.94 -17.71
CA ASN A 23 2.63 -1.95 -16.74
C ASN A 23 3.43 -2.02 -15.42
N LEU A 24 4.76 -2.09 -15.57
CA LEU A 24 5.72 -2.09 -14.48
C LEU A 24 6.01 -0.66 -14.05
N ILE A 25 5.73 -0.37 -12.79
CA ILE A 25 6.11 0.85 -12.12
C ILE A 25 7.22 0.56 -11.11
N GLU A 26 7.92 1.60 -10.68
CA GLU A 26 8.93 1.48 -9.62
C GLU A 26 8.30 0.79 -8.40
N GLY A 27 9.03 -0.10 -7.73
CA GLY A 27 8.54 -0.88 -6.58
C GLY A 27 7.72 -2.14 -6.90
N ASP A 28 7.32 -2.38 -8.15
CA ASP A 28 6.71 -3.65 -8.54
C ASP A 28 7.66 -4.84 -8.35
N THR A 29 7.11 -5.99 -7.96
CA THR A 29 7.85 -7.26 -7.90
C THR A 29 7.80 -7.96 -9.24
N VAL A 30 8.93 -8.46 -9.72
CA VAL A 30 9.02 -9.29 -10.94
C VAL A 30 9.57 -10.68 -10.61
N GLY A 31 8.95 -11.70 -11.18
CA GLY A 31 9.40 -13.08 -11.11
C GLY A 31 10.36 -13.38 -12.26
N PHE A 32 11.38 -14.20 -12.00
CA PHE A 32 12.26 -14.74 -13.01
C PHE A 32 12.10 -16.26 -13.04
N GLN A 33 11.80 -16.80 -14.20
CA GLN A 33 11.69 -18.24 -14.43
C GLN A 33 12.60 -18.64 -15.59
N TYR A 34 13.20 -19.81 -15.52
CA TYR A 34 14.00 -20.35 -16.62
C TYR A 34 13.31 -21.59 -17.21
N ASP A 35 13.35 -21.72 -18.53
CA ASP A 35 13.00 -22.97 -19.19
C ASP A 35 14.22 -23.93 -19.26
N PRO A 36 14.01 -25.21 -19.61
CA PRO A 36 15.12 -26.16 -19.78
C PRO A 36 16.13 -25.79 -20.86
N GLU A 37 15.80 -24.85 -21.77
CA GLU A 37 16.70 -24.34 -22.81
C GLU A 37 17.56 -23.17 -22.33
N GLY A 38 17.36 -22.72 -21.09
CA GLY A 38 18.11 -21.62 -20.47
C GLY A 38 17.58 -20.23 -20.82
N LYS A 39 16.37 -20.11 -21.39
CA LYS A 39 15.72 -18.80 -21.59
C LYS A 39 15.10 -18.36 -20.28
N VAL A 40 15.27 -17.07 -19.96
CA VAL A 40 14.69 -16.44 -18.77
C VAL A 40 13.45 -15.66 -19.17
N TYR A 41 12.34 -15.94 -18.49
CA TYR A 41 11.07 -15.22 -18.59
C TYR A 41 10.94 -14.29 -17.39
N LEU A 42 10.45 -13.08 -17.66
CA LEU A 42 10.15 -12.08 -16.65
C LEU A 42 8.65 -11.87 -16.64
N ASP A 43 8.04 -12.00 -15.46
CA ASP A 43 6.61 -11.77 -15.27
C ASP A 43 6.38 -10.83 -14.07
N LYS A 44 5.30 -10.04 -14.13
CA LYS A 44 4.90 -9.18 -13.02
C LYS A 44 4.23 -10.04 -11.95
N GLN A 45 4.81 -10.07 -10.76
CA GLN A 45 4.28 -10.84 -9.64
C GLN A 45 3.33 -9.98 -8.82
N ILE A 46 2.08 -10.43 -8.70
CA ILE A 46 1.10 -9.84 -7.79
C ILE A 46 0.95 -10.79 -6.60
N ILE A 47 1.44 -10.34 -5.44
CA ILE A 47 1.34 -11.12 -4.21
C ILE A 47 0.00 -10.79 -3.57
N PHE A 48 -0.85 -11.79 -3.43
CA PHE A 48 -2.13 -11.65 -2.75
C PHE A 48 -1.99 -11.99 -1.27
N ARG A 49 -2.76 -11.29 -0.44
CA ARG A 49 -2.98 -11.62 0.98
C ARG A 49 -4.48 -11.71 1.27
N ASP A 50 -4.83 -12.38 2.35
CA ASP A 50 -6.20 -12.33 2.87
C ASP A 50 -6.60 -10.88 3.15
N CYS A 51 -7.84 -10.56 2.79
CA CYS A 51 -8.38 -9.22 2.97
C CYS A 51 -8.41 -8.88 4.46
N PRO A 52 -7.80 -7.77 4.89
CA PRO A 52 -7.70 -7.39 6.29
C PRO A 52 -9.04 -6.93 6.89
N VAL A 53 -10.05 -6.65 6.06
CA VAL A 53 -11.38 -6.19 6.50
C VAL A 53 -12.33 -7.36 6.75
N CYS A 54 -12.28 -8.41 5.93
CA CYS A 54 -13.15 -9.59 6.06
C CYS A 54 -12.42 -10.87 6.44
N PHE A 55 -11.11 -10.81 6.66
CA PHE A 55 -10.26 -11.95 7.03
C PHE A 55 -10.47 -13.17 6.12
N GLY A 56 -10.60 -12.94 4.81
CA GLY A 56 -10.78 -14.01 3.82
C GLY A 56 -12.20 -14.58 3.71
N SER A 57 -13.19 -14.09 4.48
CA SER A 57 -14.57 -14.59 4.35
C SER A 57 -15.28 -14.06 3.09
N GLY A 58 -14.88 -12.87 2.62
CA GLY A 58 -15.55 -12.13 1.54
C GLY A 58 -16.74 -11.30 2.02
N LYS A 59 -17.13 -11.41 3.29
CA LYS A 59 -18.23 -10.67 3.92
C LYS A 59 -17.78 -10.01 5.22
N ILE A 60 -18.41 -8.92 5.60
CA ILE A 60 -18.16 -8.30 6.90
C ILE A 60 -19.17 -8.90 7.87
N ASP A 61 -18.68 -9.75 8.78
CA ASP A 61 -19.52 -10.61 9.63
C ASP A 61 -20.46 -9.82 10.54
N THR A 62 -19.99 -8.71 11.10
CA THR A 62 -20.79 -7.80 11.93
C THR A 62 -21.97 -7.20 11.18
N ASP A 63 -21.88 -7.13 9.85
CA ASP A 63 -22.82 -6.43 8.99
C ASP A 63 -23.63 -7.35 8.07
N ASN A 64 -23.22 -8.62 7.92
CA ASN A 64 -23.65 -9.56 6.87
C ASN A 64 -23.69 -8.92 5.47
N LYS A 65 -22.70 -8.06 5.18
CA LYS A 65 -22.58 -7.33 3.91
C LYS A 65 -21.38 -7.81 3.12
N ALA A 66 -21.45 -7.68 1.80
CA ALA A 66 -20.31 -7.89 0.93
C ALA A 66 -19.13 -6.99 1.36
N CYS A 67 -17.93 -7.55 1.39
CA CYS A 67 -16.73 -6.82 1.80
C CYS A 67 -16.35 -5.81 0.72
N TYR A 68 -16.39 -4.52 1.06
CA TYR A 68 -16.11 -3.43 0.15
C TYR A 68 -14.65 -3.37 -0.29
N MET A 69 -13.72 -3.84 0.55
CA MET A 69 -12.28 -3.73 0.31
C MET A 69 -11.78 -4.76 -0.70
N CYS A 70 -12.28 -6.00 -0.64
CA CYS A 70 -11.89 -7.06 -1.57
C CYS A 70 -12.94 -7.35 -2.65
N ASP A 71 -14.10 -6.69 -2.62
CA ASP A 71 -15.20 -6.94 -3.57
C ASP A 71 -15.59 -8.43 -3.58
N GLU A 72 -15.72 -9.02 -2.39
CA GLU A 72 -16.01 -10.46 -2.16
C GLU A 72 -14.95 -11.45 -2.67
N LYS A 73 -13.82 -10.97 -3.20
CA LYS A 73 -12.72 -11.81 -3.69
C LYS A 73 -11.92 -12.50 -2.59
N LYS A 74 -12.15 -12.13 -1.32
CA LYS A 74 -11.49 -12.65 -0.10
C LYS A 74 -10.03 -12.25 0.05
N VAL A 75 -9.34 -11.99 -1.04
CA VAL A 75 -7.95 -11.56 -1.09
C VAL A 75 -7.81 -10.17 -1.69
N ILE A 76 -6.69 -9.52 -1.40
CA ILE A 76 -6.29 -8.25 -2.01
C ILE A 76 -4.82 -8.29 -2.42
N PRO A 77 -4.42 -7.53 -3.45
CA PRO A 77 -3.01 -7.33 -3.77
C PRO A 77 -2.29 -6.69 -2.58
N ASN A 78 -1.16 -7.27 -2.17
CA ASN A 78 -0.34 -6.80 -1.07
C ASN A 78 0.82 -5.93 -1.56
N ASN A 79 1.45 -6.26 -2.69
CA ASN A 79 2.57 -5.50 -3.25
C ASN A 79 2.10 -4.42 -4.24
N ILE A 80 1.02 -3.73 -3.90
CA ILE A 80 0.43 -2.66 -4.69
C ILE A 80 0.56 -1.32 -3.97
N PHE A 81 0.75 -0.24 -4.73
CA PHE A 81 0.72 1.11 -4.19
C PHE A 81 -0.66 1.49 -3.66
N ALA A 82 -0.70 2.25 -2.57
CA ALA A 82 -1.86 2.78 -1.89
C ALA A 82 -2.78 3.50 -2.89
N PHE A 83 -2.23 4.40 -3.71
CA PHE A 83 -3.00 5.11 -4.73
C PHE A 83 -3.67 4.16 -5.71
N LYS A 84 -2.92 3.18 -6.22
CA LYS A 84 -3.47 2.23 -7.19
C LYS A 84 -4.58 1.39 -6.55
N LEU A 85 -4.36 0.92 -5.32
CA LEU A 85 -5.38 0.21 -4.55
C LEU A 85 -6.62 1.07 -4.30
N ILE A 86 -6.46 2.33 -3.89
CA ILE A 86 -7.56 3.28 -3.71
C ILE A 86 -8.36 3.44 -5.02
N HIS A 87 -7.72 3.44 -6.18
CA HIS A 87 -8.43 3.56 -7.46
C HIS A 87 -9.12 2.25 -7.90
N GLU A 88 -8.62 1.09 -7.49
CA GLU A 88 -9.18 -0.22 -7.86
C GLU A 88 -10.42 -0.58 -7.02
N VAL A 89 -10.47 -0.13 -5.76
CA VAL A 89 -11.61 -0.40 -4.87
C VAL A 89 -12.88 0.32 -5.36
N GLN A 90 -13.99 -0.42 -5.42
CA GLN A 90 -15.28 0.06 -5.93
C GLN A 90 -16.08 0.86 -4.89
N TRP A 91 -15.51 1.93 -4.33
CA TRP A 91 -16.09 2.68 -3.21
C TRP A 91 -17.57 3.08 -3.41
N ARG A 92 -17.91 3.56 -4.62
CA ARG A 92 -19.27 4.00 -4.96
C ARG A 92 -20.28 2.87 -4.93
N LYS A 93 -19.91 1.66 -5.39
CA LYS A 93 -20.77 0.45 -5.35
C LYS A 93 -21.25 0.18 -3.92
N TYR A 94 -20.36 0.43 -2.95
CA TYR A 94 -20.58 0.15 -1.54
C TYR A 94 -21.01 1.38 -0.72
N ARG A 95 -21.31 2.52 -1.37
CA ARG A 95 -21.66 3.79 -0.68
C ARG A 95 -20.65 4.16 0.40
N ILE A 96 -19.36 4.01 0.06
CA ILE A 96 -18.25 4.48 0.87
C ILE A 96 -17.68 5.71 0.19
N SER A 97 -17.50 6.75 0.99
CA SER A 97 -16.72 7.93 0.63
C SER A 97 -15.34 7.81 1.27
N TYR A 98 -14.31 8.23 0.55
CA TYR A 98 -12.98 8.36 1.11
C TYR A 98 -12.49 9.80 0.97
N THR A 99 -11.63 10.22 1.88
CA THR A 99 -10.89 11.49 1.78
C THR A 99 -9.40 11.17 1.87
N LEU A 100 -8.62 11.81 1.00
CA LEU A 100 -7.16 11.76 1.05
C LEU A 100 -6.62 13.18 1.17
N ILE A 101 -5.99 13.47 2.31
CA ILE A 101 -5.50 14.81 2.66
C ILE A 101 -3.99 14.81 2.49
N HIS A 102 -3.50 15.68 1.60
CA HIS A 102 -2.07 15.89 1.33
C HIS A 102 -1.51 17.15 1.98
N HIS A 103 -2.37 18.09 2.31
CA HIS A 103 -2.00 19.38 2.87
C HIS A 103 -2.85 19.64 4.10
N ALA A 104 -2.23 20.21 5.13
CA ALA A 104 -2.90 20.65 6.33
C ALA A 104 -2.67 22.15 6.52
N THR A 105 -3.46 22.74 7.40
CA THR A 105 -3.41 24.16 7.71
C THR A 105 -3.07 24.30 9.18
N ASP A 106 -2.06 25.10 9.50
CA ASP A 106 -1.65 25.34 10.88
C ASP A 106 -2.54 26.40 11.57
N SER A 107 -2.24 26.73 12.82
CA SER A 107 -2.95 27.77 13.58
C SER A 107 -2.86 29.17 12.95
N ASN A 108 -1.85 29.41 12.11
CA ASN A 108 -1.62 30.68 11.43
C ASN A 108 -2.28 30.74 10.05
N LYS A 109 -3.03 29.70 9.66
CA LYS A 109 -3.63 29.52 8.32
C LYS A 109 -2.60 29.29 7.21
N GLU A 110 -1.37 28.93 7.54
CA GLU A 110 -0.37 28.53 6.56
C GLU A 110 -0.62 27.09 6.12
N VAL A 111 -0.60 26.88 4.81
CA VAL A 111 -0.79 25.56 4.21
C VAL A 111 0.56 24.87 4.11
N TYR A 112 0.69 23.69 4.71
CA TYR A 112 1.89 22.87 4.64
C TYR A 112 1.56 21.47 4.11
N GLN A 113 2.55 20.86 3.46
CA GLN A 113 2.45 19.50 2.95
C GLN A 113 2.67 18.50 4.08
N LEU A 114 1.79 17.49 4.17
CA LEU A 114 1.95 16.39 5.11
C LEU A 114 3.07 15.46 4.63
N SER A 115 3.90 15.01 5.56
CA SER A 115 4.95 14.01 5.28
C SER A 115 4.35 12.69 4.80
N ILE A 116 3.24 12.28 5.41
CA ILE A 116 2.44 11.11 5.03
C ILE A 116 0.99 11.59 4.83
N PRO A 117 0.37 11.35 3.66
CA PRO A 117 -1.03 11.70 3.44
C PRO A 117 -1.95 10.98 4.43
N VAL A 118 -3.04 11.66 4.82
CA VAL A 118 -4.04 11.10 5.74
C VAL A 118 -5.24 10.60 4.95
N PHE A 119 -5.54 9.31 5.12
CA PHE A 119 -6.70 8.66 4.53
C PHE A 119 -7.82 8.52 5.57
N SER A 120 -9.06 8.75 5.14
CA SER A 120 -10.25 8.48 5.96
C SER A 120 -11.36 7.86 5.13
N LEU A 121 -12.03 6.85 5.70
CA LEU A 121 -13.24 6.26 5.16
C LEU A 121 -14.48 6.73 5.92
N ARG A 122 -15.57 6.93 5.19
CA ARG A 122 -16.89 7.22 5.76
C ARG A 122 -17.98 6.50 4.99
N SER A 123 -18.87 5.85 5.72
CA SER A 123 -20.08 5.23 5.18
C SER A 123 -21.20 5.29 6.21
N ASP A 124 -22.44 5.30 5.74
CA ASP A 124 -23.64 5.09 6.55
C ASP A 124 -24.11 3.63 6.52
N LEU A 125 -23.48 2.77 5.71
CA LEU A 125 -23.86 1.37 5.53
C LEU A 125 -22.98 0.35 6.27
N TYR A 126 -21.76 0.73 6.62
CA TYR A 126 -20.76 -0.16 7.20
C TYR A 126 -20.39 0.28 8.62
N GLY A 127 -20.24 -0.68 9.52
CA GLY A 127 -19.88 -0.43 10.91
C GLY A 127 -18.48 0.15 11.09
N SER A 128 -18.28 0.86 12.20
CA SER A 128 -17.02 1.54 12.55
C SER A 128 -15.81 0.63 12.49
N ASP A 129 -15.95 -0.61 12.95
CA ASP A 129 -14.83 -1.56 13.04
C ASP A 129 -14.35 -1.96 11.65
N SER A 130 -15.30 -2.27 10.76
CA SER A 130 -14.96 -2.61 9.37
C SER A 130 -14.35 -1.43 8.63
N LEU A 131 -14.82 -0.20 8.88
CA LEU A 131 -14.28 1.03 8.30
C LEU A 131 -12.89 1.33 8.86
N ALA A 132 -12.66 1.13 10.16
CA ALA A 132 -11.36 1.31 10.81
C ALA A 132 -10.32 0.35 10.24
N ALA A 133 -10.64 -0.94 10.11
CA ALA A 133 -9.76 -1.94 9.50
C ALA A 133 -9.38 -1.57 8.05
N GLY A 134 -10.36 -1.11 7.26
CA GLY A 134 -10.10 -0.67 5.88
C GLY A 134 -9.28 0.61 5.81
N ASN A 135 -9.56 1.55 6.71
CA ASN A 135 -8.84 2.81 6.81
C ASN A 135 -7.36 2.58 7.16
N ASP A 136 -7.13 1.81 8.22
CA ASP A 136 -5.81 1.48 8.72
C ASP A 136 -4.98 0.75 7.66
N TYR A 137 -5.58 -0.20 6.92
CA TYR A 137 -4.85 -0.90 5.88
C TYR A 137 -4.34 0.03 4.77
N ILE A 138 -5.18 0.96 4.30
CA ILE A 138 -4.75 1.94 3.30
C ILE A 138 -3.73 2.91 3.90
N GLN A 139 -3.95 3.37 5.12
CA GLN A 139 -3.02 4.27 5.81
C GLN A 139 -1.65 3.62 6.03
N MET A 140 -1.61 2.33 6.34
CA MET A 140 -0.40 1.52 6.43
C MET A 140 0.34 1.46 5.10
N LYS A 141 -0.36 1.33 3.97
CA LYS A 141 0.28 1.40 2.63
C LYS A 141 0.87 2.79 2.35
N LEU A 142 0.15 3.86 2.71
CA LEU A 142 0.67 5.22 2.62
C LEU A 142 1.91 5.42 3.51
N ILE A 143 1.90 4.88 4.74
CA ILE A 143 3.09 4.90 5.61
C ILE A 143 4.24 4.14 4.95
N GLN A 144 4.01 2.94 4.39
CA GLN A 144 5.07 2.20 3.69
C GLN A 144 5.65 2.99 2.51
N GLU A 145 4.86 3.80 1.83
CA GLU A 145 5.29 4.59 0.68
C GLU A 145 5.98 5.91 1.03
N TYR A 146 5.47 6.61 2.05
CA TYR A 146 5.85 7.98 2.37
C TYR A 146 6.70 8.12 3.63
N ALA A 147 6.67 7.15 4.55
CA ALA A 147 7.63 7.12 5.64
C ALA A 147 9.04 7.12 5.03
N PRO A 148 10.02 7.80 5.64
CA PRO A 148 11.23 8.26 4.99
C PRO A 148 11.93 7.12 4.23
N ARG A 149 11.69 7.09 2.91
CA ARG A 149 12.31 6.20 1.95
C ARG A 149 12.75 7.08 0.81
N ARG A 150 13.94 7.66 0.91
CA ARG A 150 14.67 8.03 -0.31
C ARG A 150 15.32 6.75 -0.80
N VAL A 151 14.98 6.33 -2.03
CA VAL A 151 15.65 5.23 -2.76
C VAL A 151 17.18 5.41 -2.82
N GLN A 152 17.66 6.62 -2.56
CA GLN A 152 19.07 6.99 -2.51
C GLN A 152 19.74 6.79 -1.13
N ASP A 153 18.98 6.49 -0.06
CA ASP A 153 19.51 6.45 1.30
C ASP A 153 18.90 5.32 2.17
N PRO A 154 19.45 4.10 2.09
CA PRO A 154 18.94 2.90 2.78
C PRO A 154 18.92 3.00 4.31
N GLU A 155 19.67 3.94 4.90
CA GLU A 155 19.66 4.20 6.35
C GLU A 155 18.38 4.89 6.83
N GLN A 156 17.47 5.31 5.93
CA GLN A 156 16.20 5.96 6.28
C GLN A 156 15.07 5.04 6.76
N TYR A 157 15.30 3.73 6.88
CA TYR A 157 14.68 2.97 8.00
C TYR A 157 15.33 3.35 9.34
N ALA A 158 15.73 4.63 9.48
CA ALA A 158 16.30 5.19 10.68
C ALA A 158 15.23 5.05 11.74
N ILE A 159 15.58 4.39 12.84
CA ILE A 159 14.76 4.26 14.03
C ILE A 159 14.22 5.66 14.35
N PRO A 160 12.95 5.96 14.02
CA PRO A 160 12.39 7.27 14.22
C PRO A 160 12.41 7.53 15.72
N SER A 161 12.63 8.78 16.11
CA SER A 161 12.45 9.14 17.52
C SER A 161 11.07 8.70 17.99
N ASP A 162 10.92 8.44 19.29
CA ASP A 162 9.64 8.03 19.86
C ASP A 162 8.50 9.01 19.55
N ILE A 163 8.84 10.30 19.39
CA ILE A 163 7.90 11.36 19.00
C ILE A 163 7.41 11.14 17.57
N VAL A 164 8.33 10.96 16.61
CA VAL A 164 7.98 10.72 15.19
C VAL A 164 7.22 9.40 15.04
N LEU A 165 7.59 8.37 15.79
CA LEU A 165 6.87 7.09 15.77
C LEU A 165 5.45 7.23 16.35
N ALA A 166 5.28 8.02 17.41
CA ALA A 166 3.96 8.34 17.95
C ALA A 166 3.10 9.10 16.93
N GLU A 167 3.68 10.06 16.20
CA GLU A 167 2.98 10.78 15.12
C GLU A 167 2.54 9.82 14.00
N ILE A 168 3.43 8.94 13.51
CA ILE A 168 3.10 7.96 12.47
C ILE A 168 2.00 7.01 12.94
N THR A 169 2.12 6.46 14.15
CA THR A 169 1.14 5.50 14.69
C THR A 169 -0.18 6.16 15.09
N SER A 170 -0.21 7.48 15.31
CA SER A 170 -1.44 8.24 15.55
C SER A 170 -2.36 8.29 14.33
N LEU A 171 -1.81 8.06 13.12
CA LEU A 171 -2.59 7.97 11.89
C LEU A 171 -3.46 6.71 11.82
N LEU A 172 -3.21 5.74 12.69
CA LEU A 172 -3.89 4.45 12.73
C LEU A 172 -4.91 4.42 13.87
N THR A 173 -5.95 3.62 13.69
CA THR A 173 -7.05 3.48 14.63
C THR A 173 -6.80 2.28 15.54
N GLU A 174 -6.58 1.11 14.95
CA GLU A 174 -6.51 -0.17 15.65
C GLU A 174 -5.14 -0.42 16.31
N SER A 175 -5.17 -1.00 17.50
CA SER A 175 -3.97 -1.37 18.25
C SER A 175 -3.15 -2.48 17.56
N SER A 176 -3.77 -3.32 16.74
CA SER A 176 -3.11 -4.30 15.85
C SER A 176 -2.23 -3.57 14.82
N SER A 177 -2.82 -2.64 14.06
CA SER A 177 -2.15 -1.83 13.05
C SER A 177 -1.00 -1.01 13.64
N LYS A 178 -1.22 -0.37 14.80
CA LYS A 178 -0.18 0.39 15.51
C LYS A 178 1.02 -0.47 15.88
N ARG A 179 0.78 -1.70 16.35
CA ARG A 179 1.85 -2.65 16.69
C ARG A 179 2.60 -3.12 15.44
N GLU A 180 1.89 -3.39 14.35
CA GLU A 180 2.51 -3.79 13.08
C GLU A 180 3.40 -2.67 12.54
N VAL A 181 2.93 -1.42 12.52
CA VAL A 181 3.76 -0.29 12.05
C VAL A 181 4.94 -0.04 12.98
N THR A 182 4.76 -0.17 14.30
CA THR A 182 5.86 -0.04 15.26
C THR A 182 6.99 -1.04 15.00
N SER A 183 6.67 -2.29 14.63
CA SER A 183 7.68 -3.32 14.37
C SER A 183 8.48 -3.06 13.10
N TRP A 184 7.98 -2.26 12.15
CA TRP A 184 8.73 -1.88 10.95
C TRP A 184 9.93 -0.98 11.25
N PHE A 185 9.90 -0.28 12.39
CA PHE A 185 10.87 0.76 12.74
C PHE A 185 11.78 0.38 13.92
N ARG A 186 11.46 -0.68 14.66
CA ARG A 186 12.18 -1.12 15.87
C ARG A 186 12.73 -2.55 15.75
N ALA A 187 13.07 -2.97 14.52
CA ALA A 187 13.64 -4.29 14.24
C ALA A 187 15.07 -4.44 14.76
#